data_AF-A0A8J7XTF3-F1
#
_entry.id   AF-A0A8J7XTF3-F1
#
_cell.length_a   1.000
_cell.length_b   1.000
_cell.length_c   1.000
_cell.angle_alpha   90.00
_cell.angle_beta   90.00
_cell.angle_gamma   90.00
#
_symmetry.space_group_name_H-M   'P 1'
#
loop_
_entity.id
_entity.type
_entity.pdbx_description
1 polymer ?
#
loop_
_entity_poly.entity_id
_entity_poly.type
_entity_poly.pdbx_seq_one_letter_code
_entity_poly.pdbx_strand_id
1 'polypeptide(L)'
;MGKCSYTAWHELKCPEPTWKGSEEYCIFHDPSLEKDIELFKQKLIEKLSKKDYEFRGYYFPKEVDFSYRGFEEDANFSEATFQNAEFEGATFQNANFNRATFQDANFSEATFQNASFSRATFQDAKFWKATFKNARFGEATFQNASFSRATFQEYATFWKATFQEYASFSRATFQEYANFSEATFQNAEFEGATFQNAEFEGATFQDANFNRATFQDANFMKATFQDANFEGATFQKYTYFWKATFQDANFNRATFQDADFMKATFQDADFMKATFQDANFNRATFQDADFREAVTERNLEFTPNQINKLDLRYAQFLFKGHITTDLTEARFHRADLENVAFTDCMWPEKIYEEIHMDDEGLTFKELETIYRNLKQSMQRHGDYSKAGDFYYREIECRKKAMREKRFSLNWFKSFGHSLLKYTCGYGENLKELLFHLF
;
A
#
# COMPACT_ATOMS: atom_id res chain seq x y z
N MET A 1 -10.50 -45.72 -36.08
CA MET A 1 -10.14 -44.76 -35.02
C MET A 1 -8.90 -45.29 -34.33
N GLY A 2 -7.86 -44.45 -34.19
CA GLY A 2 -6.62 -44.79 -33.50
C GLY A 2 -6.77 -44.64 -31.98
N LYS A 3 -5.65 -44.64 -31.25
CA LYS A 3 -5.59 -44.26 -29.84
C LYS A 3 -5.19 -42.79 -29.72
N CYS A 4 -5.77 -42.07 -28.76
CA CYS A 4 -5.38 -40.70 -28.50
C CYS A 4 -3.90 -40.58 -28.10
N SER A 5 -3.21 -39.61 -28.70
CA SER A 5 -1.79 -39.32 -28.48
C SER A 5 -1.52 -38.43 -27.26
N TYR A 6 -2.54 -37.90 -26.59
CA TYR A 6 -2.34 -37.08 -25.39
C TYR A 6 -1.62 -37.87 -24.29
N THR A 7 -0.54 -37.27 -23.79
CA THR A 7 0.26 -37.74 -22.66
C THR A 7 0.34 -36.65 -21.62
N ALA A 8 -0.18 -36.92 -20.43
CA ALA A 8 -0.04 -36.01 -19.29
C ALA A 8 1.43 -35.89 -18.83
N TRP A 9 1.72 -34.92 -17.96
CA TRP A 9 3.06 -34.70 -17.37
C TRP A 9 3.69 -35.90 -16.62
N HIS A 10 2.99 -37.03 -16.50
CA HIS A 10 3.46 -38.30 -15.94
C HIS A 10 3.24 -39.51 -16.88
N GLU A 11 3.24 -39.28 -18.19
CA GLU A 11 3.18 -40.32 -19.26
C GLU A 11 1.94 -41.23 -19.28
N LEU A 12 0.90 -40.89 -18.52
CA LEU A 12 -0.40 -41.55 -18.65
C LEU A 12 -1.00 -41.21 -20.01
N LYS A 13 -1.14 -42.23 -20.86
CA LYS A 13 -1.80 -42.12 -22.16
C LYS A 13 -3.31 -42.13 -22.00
N CYS A 14 -3.97 -41.25 -22.73
CA CYS A 14 -5.43 -41.25 -22.82
C CYS A 14 -5.94 -42.61 -23.37
N PRO A 15 -6.89 -43.28 -22.68
CA PRO A 15 -7.42 -44.56 -23.15
C PRO A 15 -8.45 -44.41 -24.28
N GLU A 16 -8.93 -43.19 -24.52
CA GLU A 16 -10.00 -42.93 -25.47
C GLU A 16 -9.54 -43.11 -26.93
N PRO A 17 -10.41 -43.65 -27.80
CA PRO A 17 -10.14 -43.69 -29.22
C PRO A 17 -10.14 -42.27 -29.81
N THR A 18 -9.42 -42.10 -30.92
CA THR A 18 -9.49 -40.86 -31.70
C THR A 18 -10.89 -40.66 -32.27
N TRP A 19 -11.26 -39.42 -32.59
CA TRP A 19 -12.59 -39.11 -33.14
C TRP A 19 -12.54 -38.91 -34.65
N LYS A 20 -13.69 -38.79 -35.33
CA LYS A 20 -13.76 -38.79 -36.80
C LYS A 20 -12.96 -37.63 -37.44
N GLY A 21 -12.84 -36.50 -36.78
CA GLY A 21 -12.11 -35.32 -37.27
C GLY A 21 -10.65 -35.24 -36.86
N SER A 22 -10.10 -36.24 -36.14
CA SER A 22 -8.68 -36.27 -35.77
C SER A 22 -8.13 -37.69 -35.74
N GLU A 23 -6.99 -37.90 -36.40
CA GLU A 23 -6.25 -39.17 -36.33
C GLU A 23 -5.32 -39.24 -35.11
N GLU A 24 -5.14 -38.13 -34.39
CA GLU A 24 -4.18 -37.99 -33.30
C GLU A 24 -4.86 -37.89 -31.93
N TYR A 25 -5.97 -37.16 -31.81
CA TYR A 25 -6.60 -36.87 -30.53
C TYR A 25 -8.00 -37.50 -30.41
N CYS A 26 -8.43 -37.80 -29.19
CA CYS A 26 -9.85 -38.00 -28.90
C CYS A 26 -10.57 -36.64 -28.87
N ILE A 27 -11.90 -36.64 -28.86
CA ILE A 27 -12.67 -35.38 -28.93
C ILE A 27 -12.36 -34.41 -27.77
N PHE A 28 -11.94 -34.91 -26.61
CA PHE A 28 -11.64 -34.10 -25.44
C PHE A 28 -10.24 -33.46 -25.48
N HIS A 29 -9.26 -34.15 -26.05
CA HIS A 29 -7.87 -33.70 -26.10
C HIS A 29 -7.51 -32.96 -27.39
N ASP A 30 -8.46 -32.82 -28.32
CA ASP A 30 -8.23 -32.11 -29.57
C ASP A 30 -8.24 -30.58 -29.36
N PRO A 31 -7.12 -29.88 -29.63
CA PRO A 31 -7.01 -28.43 -29.51
C PRO A 31 -7.67 -27.67 -30.68
N SER A 32 -8.13 -28.37 -31.73
CA SER A 32 -8.74 -27.74 -32.91
C SER A 32 -9.98 -26.92 -32.56
N LEU A 33 -10.06 -25.72 -33.14
CA LEU A 33 -11.24 -24.85 -33.08
C LEU A 33 -12.43 -25.43 -33.89
N GLU A 34 -12.18 -26.37 -34.79
CA GLU A 34 -13.19 -26.98 -35.66
C GLU A 34 -13.70 -28.34 -35.14
N LYS A 35 -13.35 -28.71 -33.89
CA LYS A 35 -13.83 -29.97 -33.32
C LYS A 35 -15.35 -30.00 -33.20
N ASP A 36 -15.92 -31.21 -33.25
CA ASP A 36 -17.36 -31.41 -33.14
C ASP A 36 -17.86 -31.05 -31.72
N ILE A 37 -18.36 -29.82 -31.57
CA ILE A 37 -18.82 -29.26 -30.29
C ILE A 37 -20.02 -30.04 -29.73
N GLU A 38 -20.94 -30.48 -30.60
CA GLU A 38 -22.13 -31.21 -30.16
C GLU A 38 -21.76 -32.61 -29.65
N LEU A 39 -20.84 -33.29 -30.34
CA LEU A 39 -20.29 -34.56 -29.86
C LEU A 39 -19.52 -34.38 -28.54
N PHE A 40 -18.73 -33.31 -28.41
CA PHE A 40 -18.04 -32.99 -27.16
C PHE A 40 -19.03 -32.81 -26.01
N LYS A 41 -20.06 -31.96 -26.21
CA LYS A 41 -21.09 -31.66 -25.20
C LYS A 41 -21.87 -32.92 -24.81
N GLN A 42 -22.26 -33.74 -25.78
CA GLN A 42 -22.94 -35.01 -25.51
C GLN A 42 -22.09 -35.92 -24.62
N LYS A 43 -20.82 -36.15 -24.98
CA LYS A 43 -19.94 -37.01 -24.17
C LYS A 43 -19.61 -36.40 -22.81
N LEU A 44 -19.50 -35.07 -22.71
CA LEU A 44 -19.32 -34.38 -21.44
C LEU A 44 -20.52 -34.62 -20.50
N ILE A 45 -21.75 -34.50 -21.01
CA ILE A 45 -22.97 -34.80 -20.24
C ILE A 45 -22.97 -36.25 -19.76
N GLU A 46 -22.56 -37.20 -20.60
CA GLU A 46 -22.45 -38.61 -20.22
C GLU A 46 -21.46 -38.82 -19.07
N LYS A 47 -20.26 -38.21 -19.13
CA LYS A 47 -19.28 -38.25 -18.03
C LYS A 47 -19.84 -37.65 -16.74
N LEU A 48 -20.43 -36.45 -16.83
CA LEU A 48 -21.02 -35.74 -15.69
C LEU A 48 -22.15 -36.55 -15.04
N SER A 49 -23.00 -37.22 -15.83
CA SER A 49 -24.09 -38.08 -15.31
C SER A 49 -23.58 -39.29 -14.51
N LYS A 50 -22.35 -39.73 -14.79
CA LYS A 50 -21.66 -40.82 -14.11
C LYS A 50 -20.78 -40.36 -12.96
N LYS A 51 -20.76 -39.06 -12.65
CA LYS A 51 -19.82 -38.43 -11.72
C LYS A 51 -18.34 -38.68 -12.08
N ASP A 52 -18.05 -38.88 -13.35
CA ASP A 52 -16.68 -39.04 -13.84
C ASP A 52 -16.06 -37.66 -14.10
N TYR A 53 -15.30 -37.16 -13.12
CA TYR A 53 -14.70 -35.84 -13.13
C TYR A 53 -13.21 -35.82 -13.52
N GLU A 54 -12.75 -36.81 -14.27
CA GLU A 54 -11.40 -36.81 -14.86
C GLU A 54 -11.41 -36.08 -16.22
N PHE A 55 -10.97 -34.82 -16.18
CA PHE A 55 -10.92 -33.86 -17.30
C PHE A 55 -9.50 -33.39 -17.62
N ARG A 56 -8.47 -34.12 -17.19
CA ARG A 56 -7.07 -33.72 -17.38
C ARG A 56 -6.72 -33.52 -18.84
N GLY A 57 -6.10 -32.37 -19.12
CA GLY A 57 -5.65 -32.00 -20.46
C GLY A 57 -6.77 -31.67 -21.45
N TYR A 58 -8.03 -31.63 -21.00
CA TYR A 58 -9.15 -31.39 -21.90
C TYR A 58 -9.04 -29.99 -22.49
N TYR A 59 -9.24 -29.88 -23.80
CA TYR A 59 -9.51 -28.60 -24.44
C TYR A 59 -11.02 -28.43 -24.44
N PHE A 60 -11.56 -27.56 -23.61
CA PHE A 60 -12.98 -27.24 -23.63
C PHE A 60 -13.28 -26.30 -24.80
N PRO A 61 -14.35 -26.54 -25.57
CA PRO A 61 -14.83 -25.57 -26.54
C PRO A 61 -15.36 -24.32 -25.80
N LYS A 62 -15.60 -23.25 -26.56
CA LYS A 62 -16.16 -22.02 -26.03
C LYS A 62 -17.50 -22.27 -25.34
N GLU A 63 -17.77 -21.50 -24.27
CA GLU A 63 -19.08 -21.45 -23.60
C GLU A 63 -19.49 -22.80 -23.00
N VAL A 64 -18.55 -23.49 -22.36
CA VAL A 64 -18.90 -24.65 -21.53
C VAL A 64 -19.51 -24.17 -20.21
N ASP A 65 -20.67 -24.73 -19.84
CA ASP A 65 -21.42 -24.32 -18.67
C ASP A 65 -21.38 -25.38 -17.54
N PHE A 66 -20.76 -24.96 -16.43
CA PHE A 66 -20.69 -25.65 -15.16
C PHE A 66 -21.35 -24.85 -14.03
N SER A 67 -22.12 -23.79 -14.35
CA SER A 67 -22.73 -22.91 -13.37
C SER A 67 -23.63 -23.69 -12.42
N TYR A 68 -23.54 -23.35 -11.14
CA TYR A 68 -24.30 -23.94 -10.02
C TYR A 68 -24.14 -25.46 -9.89
N ARG A 69 -23.15 -26.07 -10.56
CA ARG A 69 -22.87 -27.49 -10.47
C ARG A 69 -22.08 -27.80 -9.20
N GLY A 70 -22.53 -28.81 -8.48
CA GLY A 70 -21.78 -29.41 -7.39
C GLY A 70 -20.84 -30.50 -7.85
N PHE A 71 -19.54 -30.31 -7.64
CA PHE A 71 -18.50 -31.33 -7.73
C PHE A 71 -18.21 -31.83 -6.30
N GLU A 72 -19.02 -32.80 -5.87
CA GLU A 72 -18.92 -33.42 -4.55
C GLU A 72 -17.73 -34.38 -4.42
N GLU A 73 -17.27 -34.92 -5.55
CA GLU A 73 -16.09 -35.79 -5.65
C GLU A 73 -14.92 -35.01 -6.27
N ASP A 74 -13.70 -35.54 -6.08
CA ASP A 74 -12.46 -34.93 -6.56
C ASP A 74 -12.52 -34.73 -8.08
N ALA A 75 -12.59 -33.46 -8.51
CA ALA A 75 -12.63 -33.10 -9.92
C ALA A 75 -11.23 -32.73 -10.42
N ASN A 76 -10.75 -33.44 -11.44
CA ASN A 76 -9.43 -33.24 -12.00
C ASN A 76 -9.49 -32.51 -13.34
N PHE A 77 -9.24 -31.21 -13.30
CA PHE A 77 -9.10 -30.33 -14.46
C PHE A 77 -7.63 -29.95 -14.74
N SER A 78 -6.66 -30.68 -14.19
CA SER A 78 -5.26 -30.32 -14.37
C SER A 78 -4.87 -30.31 -15.85
N GLU A 79 -4.08 -29.33 -16.28
CA GLU A 79 -3.67 -29.14 -17.68
C GLU A 79 -4.83 -28.86 -18.67
N ALA A 80 -6.07 -28.71 -18.20
CA ALA A 80 -7.19 -28.40 -19.08
C ALA A 80 -7.12 -26.96 -19.58
N THR A 81 -7.64 -26.73 -20.78
CA THR A 81 -7.74 -25.41 -21.41
C THR A 81 -9.21 -25.01 -21.54
N PHE A 82 -9.54 -23.81 -21.09
CA PHE A 82 -10.89 -23.25 -21.10
C PHE A 82 -10.91 -21.92 -21.83
N GLN A 83 -11.96 -21.72 -22.63
CA GLN A 83 -12.30 -20.43 -23.25
C GLN A 83 -13.75 -20.11 -22.91
N ASN A 84 -14.01 -18.95 -22.30
CA ASN A 84 -15.35 -18.50 -21.91
C ASN A 84 -16.10 -19.56 -21.08
N ALA A 85 -15.43 -20.20 -20.11
CA ALA A 85 -16.05 -21.22 -19.30
C ALA A 85 -16.83 -20.60 -18.13
N GLU A 86 -18.08 -21.02 -17.95
CA GLU A 86 -18.96 -20.55 -16.89
C GLU A 86 -18.94 -21.54 -15.72
N PHE A 87 -18.50 -21.06 -14.57
CA PHE A 87 -18.45 -21.76 -13.28
C PHE A 87 -19.19 -20.97 -12.20
N GLU A 88 -20.08 -20.05 -12.57
CA GLU A 88 -20.77 -19.18 -11.64
C GLU A 88 -21.53 -20.00 -10.58
N GLY A 89 -21.30 -19.74 -9.30
CA GLY A 89 -21.96 -20.46 -8.21
C GLY A 89 -21.63 -21.96 -8.12
N ALA A 90 -20.69 -22.47 -8.91
CA ALA A 90 -20.27 -23.87 -8.85
C ALA A 90 -19.57 -24.17 -7.52
N THR A 91 -19.68 -25.39 -7.03
CA THR A 91 -19.03 -25.81 -5.77
C THR A 91 -18.07 -26.96 -6.00
N PHE A 92 -16.86 -26.83 -5.48
CA PHE A 92 -15.77 -27.79 -5.69
C PHE A 92 -15.19 -28.31 -4.39
N GLN A 93 -15.09 -29.64 -4.27
CA GLN A 93 -14.34 -30.33 -3.24
C GLN A 93 -13.05 -30.92 -3.82
N ASN A 94 -11.90 -30.56 -3.24
CA ASN A 94 -10.56 -31.02 -3.62
C ASN A 94 -10.24 -30.91 -5.14
N ALA A 95 -10.81 -29.92 -5.83
CA ALA A 95 -10.63 -29.82 -7.27
C ALA A 95 -9.19 -29.46 -7.64
N ASN A 96 -8.67 -30.14 -8.65
CA ASN A 96 -7.32 -29.94 -9.17
C ASN A 96 -7.39 -29.22 -10.53
N PHE A 97 -7.03 -27.95 -10.54
CA PHE A 97 -6.86 -27.08 -11.71
C PHE A 97 -5.38 -26.78 -11.97
N ASN A 98 -4.46 -27.57 -11.44
CA ASN A 98 -3.03 -27.31 -11.60
C ASN A 98 -2.65 -27.26 -13.08
N ARG A 99 -1.92 -26.22 -13.49
CA ARG A 99 -1.48 -25.99 -14.87
C ARG A 99 -2.62 -25.83 -15.88
N ALA A 100 -3.86 -25.65 -15.42
CA ALA A 100 -4.96 -25.33 -16.31
C ALA A 100 -4.80 -23.91 -16.88
N THR A 101 -5.32 -23.69 -18.07
CA THR A 101 -5.34 -22.38 -18.73
C THR A 101 -6.77 -21.91 -18.89
N PHE A 102 -7.06 -20.69 -18.47
CA PHE A 102 -8.37 -20.07 -18.53
C PHE A 102 -8.28 -18.75 -19.28
N GLN A 103 -9.09 -18.62 -20.31
CA GLN A 103 -9.38 -17.35 -20.96
C GLN A 103 -10.85 -17.01 -20.72
N ASP A 104 -11.12 -15.81 -20.22
CA ASP A 104 -12.48 -15.26 -20.00
C ASP A 104 -13.36 -16.17 -19.11
N ALA A 105 -12.77 -16.85 -18.13
CA ALA A 105 -13.51 -17.78 -17.26
C ALA A 105 -14.24 -17.03 -16.12
N ASN A 106 -15.48 -17.45 -15.86
CA ASN A 106 -16.31 -16.86 -14.81
C ASN A 106 -16.50 -17.84 -13.64
N PHE A 107 -15.81 -17.59 -12.52
CA PHE A 107 -15.93 -18.27 -11.25
C PHE A 107 -16.68 -17.43 -10.20
N SER A 108 -17.49 -16.45 -10.63
CA SER A 108 -18.20 -15.56 -9.70
C SER A 108 -19.11 -16.38 -8.78
N GLU A 109 -19.11 -16.03 -7.49
CA GLU A 109 -19.89 -16.71 -6.44
C GLU A 109 -19.59 -18.22 -6.28
N ALA A 110 -18.57 -18.76 -6.96
CA ALA A 110 -18.17 -20.15 -6.84
C ALA A 110 -17.52 -20.44 -5.48
N THR A 111 -17.67 -21.66 -4.98
CA THR A 111 -17.10 -22.11 -3.71
C THR A 111 -16.08 -23.20 -3.92
N PHE A 112 -14.88 -23.02 -3.37
CA PHE A 112 -13.78 -23.96 -3.48
C PHE A 112 -13.32 -24.40 -2.10
N GLN A 113 -13.31 -25.71 -1.86
CA GLN A 113 -12.70 -26.31 -0.69
C GLN A 113 -11.53 -27.19 -1.13
N ASN A 114 -10.35 -26.92 -0.56
CA ASN A 114 -9.09 -27.62 -0.84
C ASN A 114 -8.66 -27.60 -2.32
N ALA A 115 -9.08 -26.60 -3.09
CA ALA A 115 -8.79 -26.54 -4.51
C ALA A 115 -7.33 -26.11 -4.78
N SER A 116 -6.76 -26.64 -5.86
CA SER A 116 -5.40 -26.34 -6.29
C SER A 116 -5.38 -25.80 -7.71
N PHE A 117 -4.85 -24.60 -7.89
CA PHE A 117 -4.64 -23.87 -9.14
C PHE A 117 -3.15 -23.57 -9.35
N SER A 118 -2.26 -24.37 -8.75
CA SER A 118 -0.82 -24.15 -8.85
C SER A 118 -0.37 -24.17 -10.30
N ARG A 119 0.40 -23.16 -10.70
CA ARG A 119 0.88 -22.95 -12.08
C ARG A 119 -0.24 -22.81 -13.12
N ALA A 120 -1.48 -22.53 -12.72
CA ALA A 120 -2.54 -22.22 -13.65
C ALA A 120 -2.34 -20.82 -14.23
N THR A 121 -2.84 -20.60 -15.45
CA THR A 121 -2.82 -19.30 -16.12
C THR A 121 -4.25 -18.80 -16.29
N PHE A 122 -4.49 -17.56 -15.92
CA PHE A 122 -5.78 -16.90 -16.02
C PHE A 122 -5.63 -15.61 -16.80
N GLN A 123 -6.39 -15.49 -17.88
CA GLN A 123 -6.58 -14.26 -18.62
C GLN A 123 -8.05 -13.87 -18.51
N ASP A 124 -8.31 -12.63 -18.10
CA ASP A 124 -9.66 -12.03 -18.01
C ASP A 124 -10.62 -12.82 -17.10
N ALA A 125 -10.08 -13.46 -16.05
CA ALA A 125 -10.84 -14.35 -15.17
C ALA A 125 -11.56 -13.61 -14.03
N LYS A 126 -12.79 -14.01 -13.73
CA LYS A 126 -13.64 -13.42 -12.70
C LYS A 126 -13.82 -14.38 -11.53
N PHE A 127 -13.48 -13.94 -10.34
CA PHE A 127 -13.68 -14.61 -9.06
C PHE A 127 -14.49 -13.73 -8.11
N TRP A 128 -15.37 -12.89 -8.65
CA TRP A 128 -16.14 -11.93 -7.87
C TRP A 128 -16.98 -12.66 -6.82
N LYS A 129 -16.82 -12.28 -5.55
CA LYS A 129 -17.43 -12.97 -4.38
C LYS A 129 -17.22 -14.49 -4.30
N ALA A 130 -16.24 -15.04 -5.00
CA ALA A 130 -15.90 -16.44 -4.85
C ALA A 130 -15.43 -16.70 -3.40
N THR A 131 -15.72 -17.89 -2.88
CA THR A 131 -15.30 -18.33 -1.54
C THR A 131 -14.27 -19.43 -1.67
N PHE A 132 -13.15 -19.26 -0.98
CA PHE A 132 -12.02 -20.18 -0.98
C PHE A 132 -11.72 -20.63 0.45
N LYS A 133 -11.67 -21.94 0.63
CA LYS A 133 -11.19 -22.60 1.83
C LYS A 133 -10.03 -23.50 1.44
N ASN A 134 -8.82 -23.24 1.96
CA ASN A 134 -7.60 -24.00 1.65
C ASN A 134 -7.23 -24.01 0.16
N ALA A 135 -7.16 -22.82 -0.46
CA ALA A 135 -6.89 -22.70 -1.88
C ALA A 135 -5.41 -22.43 -2.18
N ARG A 136 -4.90 -23.09 -3.23
CA ARG A 136 -3.50 -22.97 -3.66
C ARG A 136 -3.41 -22.36 -5.06
N PHE A 137 -2.74 -21.23 -5.18
CA PHE A 137 -2.44 -20.50 -6.42
C PHE A 137 -0.93 -20.30 -6.60
N GLY A 138 -0.10 -21.15 -5.96
CA GLY A 138 1.35 -21.02 -6.02
C GLY A 138 1.86 -21.07 -7.47
N GLU A 139 2.73 -20.13 -7.83
CA GLU A 139 3.28 -19.96 -9.18
C GLU A 139 2.21 -19.75 -10.28
N ALA A 140 0.96 -19.39 -9.94
CA ALA A 140 -0.07 -19.09 -10.92
C ALA A 140 0.14 -17.69 -11.54
N THR A 141 -0.32 -17.52 -12.79
CA THR A 141 -0.24 -16.25 -13.51
C THR A 141 -1.65 -15.71 -13.77
N PHE A 142 -1.85 -14.43 -13.49
CA PHE A 142 -3.10 -13.72 -13.67
C PHE A 142 -2.87 -12.48 -14.52
N GLN A 143 -3.61 -12.35 -15.60
CA GLN A 143 -3.71 -11.15 -16.42
C GLN A 143 -5.17 -10.71 -16.40
N ASN A 144 -5.44 -9.48 -15.94
CA ASN A 144 -6.79 -8.91 -15.84
C ASN A 144 -7.76 -9.78 -15.00
N ALA A 145 -7.35 -10.18 -13.80
CA ALA A 145 -8.18 -11.02 -12.93
C ALA A 145 -8.90 -10.21 -11.83
N SER A 146 -10.14 -10.57 -11.52
CA SER A 146 -10.92 -9.92 -10.44
C SER A 146 -11.29 -10.92 -9.34
N PHE A 147 -10.70 -10.74 -8.16
CA PHE A 147 -11.05 -11.34 -6.88
C PHE A 147 -11.85 -10.37 -5.99
N SER A 148 -12.50 -9.36 -6.57
CA SER A 148 -13.19 -8.34 -5.79
C SER A 148 -14.27 -8.98 -4.92
N ARG A 149 -14.28 -8.65 -3.62
CA ARG A 149 -15.17 -9.22 -2.60
C ARG A 149 -15.03 -10.74 -2.39
N ALA A 150 -13.99 -11.39 -2.89
CA ALA A 150 -13.74 -12.79 -2.60
C ALA A 150 -13.41 -12.99 -1.12
N THR A 151 -13.76 -14.16 -0.58
CA THR A 151 -13.48 -14.54 0.80
C THR A 151 -12.55 -15.74 0.86
N PHE A 152 -11.45 -15.62 1.59
CA PHE A 152 -10.48 -16.68 1.86
C PHE A 152 -10.54 -17.02 3.35
N GLN A 153 -11.11 -18.19 3.69
CA GLN A 153 -11.53 -18.51 5.07
C GLN A 153 -10.42 -19.09 5.95
N GLU A 154 -9.53 -19.91 5.38
CA GLU A 154 -8.44 -20.56 6.10
C GLU A 154 -7.12 -20.20 5.42
N TYR A 155 -6.43 -21.18 4.82
CA TYR A 155 -5.18 -20.94 4.09
C TYR A 155 -5.44 -20.54 2.62
N ALA A 156 -4.81 -19.46 2.19
CA ALA A 156 -4.74 -19.08 0.78
C ALA A 156 -3.28 -18.82 0.38
N THR A 157 -2.76 -19.56 -0.61
CA THR A 157 -1.34 -19.43 -1.00
C THR A 157 -1.21 -18.95 -2.44
N PHE A 158 -0.66 -17.77 -2.63
CA PHE A 158 -0.27 -17.14 -3.88
C PHE A 158 1.26 -16.97 -3.98
N TRP A 159 2.04 -17.80 -3.27
CA TRP A 159 3.50 -17.76 -3.31
C TRP A 159 4.02 -17.80 -4.75
N LYS A 160 4.87 -16.84 -5.12
CA LYS A 160 5.38 -16.64 -6.50
C LYS A 160 4.31 -16.48 -7.57
N ALA A 161 3.08 -16.16 -7.21
CA ALA A 161 2.07 -15.81 -8.19
C ALA A 161 2.46 -14.49 -8.88
N THR A 162 2.04 -14.36 -10.13
CA THR A 162 2.34 -13.19 -10.96
C THR A 162 1.02 -12.55 -11.40
N PHE A 163 0.83 -11.28 -11.07
CA PHE A 163 -0.34 -10.49 -11.41
C PHE A 163 0.07 -9.36 -12.35
N GLN A 164 -0.30 -9.49 -13.62
CA GLN A 164 0.08 -8.60 -14.71
C GLN A 164 -1.11 -7.77 -15.17
N GLU A 165 -0.79 -6.59 -15.70
CA GLU A 165 -1.72 -5.58 -16.24
C GLU A 165 -2.71 -5.02 -15.21
N TYR A 166 -3.57 -5.84 -14.63
CA TYR A 166 -4.55 -5.48 -13.62
C TYR A 166 -4.96 -6.69 -12.78
N ALA A 167 -5.01 -6.53 -11.46
CA ALA A 167 -5.56 -7.54 -10.56
C ALA A 167 -6.35 -6.89 -9.42
N SER A 168 -7.64 -7.16 -9.32
CA SER A 168 -8.47 -6.58 -8.26
C SER A 168 -8.75 -7.56 -7.13
N PHE A 169 -8.32 -7.20 -5.93
CA PHE A 169 -8.68 -7.78 -4.64
C PHE A 169 -9.53 -6.81 -3.81
N SER A 170 -10.17 -5.82 -4.44
CA SER A 170 -10.91 -4.77 -3.73
C SER A 170 -11.97 -5.39 -2.83
N ARG A 171 -11.92 -5.04 -1.54
CA ARG A 171 -12.79 -5.56 -0.48
C ARG A 171 -12.77 -7.09 -0.34
N ALA A 172 -11.69 -7.74 -0.77
CA ALA A 172 -11.47 -9.14 -0.45
C ALA A 172 -11.15 -9.31 1.04
N THR A 173 -11.49 -10.47 1.58
CA THR A 173 -11.24 -10.80 2.99
C THR A 173 -10.40 -12.07 3.09
N PHE A 174 -9.25 -11.96 3.74
CA PHE A 174 -8.36 -13.05 4.09
C PHE A 174 -8.42 -13.26 5.61
N GLN A 175 -9.14 -14.29 6.03
CA GLN A 175 -9.60 -14.45 7.42
C GLN A 175 -8.57 -15.06 8.35
N GLU A 176 -7.72 -16.00 7.90
CA GLU A 176 -6.76 -16.68 8.77
C GLU A 176 -5.31 -16.51 8.33
N TYR A 177 -4.95 -16.96 7.12
CA TYR A 177 -3.58 -16.89 6.63
C TYR A 177 -3.53 -16.73 5.11
N ALA A 178 -2.80 -15.73 4.63
CA ALA A 178 -2.59 -15.49 3.22
C ALA A 178 -1.10 -15.38 2.89
N ASN A 179 -0.61 -16.22 2.01
CA ASN A 179 0.80 -16.19 1.59
C ASN A 179 0.93 -15.64 0.17
N PHE A 180 1.45 -14.43 0.06
CA PHE A 180 1.85 -13.75 -1.16
C PHE A 180 3.37 -13.55 -1.24
N SER A 181 4.16 -14.33 -0.50
CA SER A 181 5.61 -14.23 -0.51
C SER A 181 6.16 -14.41 -1.92
N GLU A 182 7.11 -13.56 -2.31
CA GLU A 182 7.73 -13.51 -3.64
C GLU A 182 6.72 -13.32 -4.79
N ALA A 183 5.48 -12.91 -4.53
CA ALA A 183 4.51 -12.59 -5.58
C ALA A 183 4.83 -11.24 -6.23
N THR A 184 4.44 -11.10 -7.50
CA THR A 184 4.66 -9.87 -8.27
C THR A 184 3.32 -9.27 -8.69
N PHE A 185 3.18 -7.96 -8.55
CA PHE A 185 1.95 -7.22 -8.80
C PHE A 185 2.21 -5.96 -9.63
N GLN A 186 1.45 -5.80 -10.71
CA GLN A 186 1.33 -4.56 -11.48
C GLN A 186 -0.12 -4.09 -11.45
N ASN A 187 -0.35 -2.81 -11.10
CA ASN A 187 -1.67 -2.19 -11.00
C ASN A 187 -2.66 -3.02 -10.17
N ALA A 188 -2.23 -3.49 -9.00
CA ALA A 188 -3.06 -4.32 -8.14
C ALA A 188 -3.95 -3.48 -7.21
N GLU A 189 -5.24 -3.79 -7.17
CA GLU A 189 -6.25 -3.06 -6.41
C GLU A 189 -6.65 -3.83 -5.15
N PHE A 190 -6.16 -3.40 -3.99
CA PHE A 190 -6.49 -3.92 -2.66
C PHE A 190 -7.37 -2.97 -1.84
N GLU A 191 -8.07 -2.02 -2.49
CA GLU A 191 -8.91 -1.04 -1.79
C GLU A 191 -9.89 -1.71 -0.81
N GLY A 192 -9.79 -1.35 0.48
CA GLY A 192 -10.65 -1.88 1.53
C GLY A 192 -10.50 -3.38 1.78
N ALA A 193 -9.46 -4.04 1.26
CA ALA A 193 -9.19 -5.43 1.55
C ALA A 193 -8.78 -5.62 3.02
N THR A 194 -9.04 -6.81 3.55
CA THR A 194 -8.78 -7.15 4.95
C THR A 194 -7.91 -8.40 5.04
N PHE A 195 -6.84 -8.33 5.82
CA PHE A 195 -5.84 -9.37 5.94
C PHE A 195 -5.58 -9.72 7.40
N GLN A 196 -5.68 -11.00 7.75
CA GLN A 196 -5.12 -11.55 8.99
C GLN A 196 -3.96 -12.49 8.64
N ASN A 197 -2.84 -12.35 9.36
CA ASN A 197 -1.61 -13.12 9.18
C ASN A 197 -1.19 -13.24 7.71
N ALA A 198 -1.02 -12.09 7.04
CA ALA A 198 -0.64 -12.07 5.64
C ALA A 198 0.89 -11.96 5.47
N GLU A 199 1.45 -12.85 4.67
CA GLU A 199 2.86 -12.91 4.32
C GLU A 199 3.08 -12.32 2.92
N PHE A 200 3.81 -11.22 2.86
CA PHE A 200 4.24 -10.53 1.64
C PHE A 200 5.78 -10.49 1.55
N GLU A 201 6.49 -11.38 2.25
CA GLU A 201 7.97 -11.37 2.24
C GLU A 201 8.51 -11.43 0.80
N GLY A 202 9.32 -10.44 0.43
CA GLY A 202 9.94 -10.33 -0.88
C GLY A 202 8.98 -10.09 -2.05
N ALA A 203 7.71 -9.77 -1.78
CA ALA A 203 6.75 -9.42 -2.82
C ALA A 203 7.09 -8.07 -3.46
N THR A 204 6.76 -7.89 -4.73
CA THR A 204 7.00 -6.64 -5.47
C THR A 204 5.70 -6.05 -5.98
N PHE A 205 5.50 -4.77 -5.72
CA PHE A 205 4.31 -4.01 -6.08
C PHE A 205 4.69 -2.79 -6.90
N GLN A 206 4.11 -2.67 -8.07
CA GLN A 206 4.16 -1.47 -8.90
C GLN A 206 2.74 -0.96 -9.09
N ASP A 207 2.52 0.34 -8.81
CA ASP A 207 1.22 1.01 -8.98
C ASP A 207 0.08 0.33 -8.18
N ALA A 208 0.39 -0.18 -6.98
CA ALA A 208 -0.57 -0.93 -6.16
C ALA A 208 -1.40 -0.01 -5.25
N ASN A 209 -2.71 -0.24 -5.19
CA ASN A 209 -3.62 0.55 -4.37
C ASN A 209 -4.13 -0.24 -3.16
N PHE A 210 -3.63 0.09 -1.99
CA PHE A 210 -4.03 -0.40 -0.68
C PHE A 210 -4.90 0.60 0.10
N ASN A 211 -5.56 1.55 -0.56
CA ASN A 211 -6.39 2.56 0.10
C ASN A 211 -7.39 1.89 1.06
N ARG A 212 -7.36 2.31 2.33
CA ARG A 212 -8.22 1.77 3.41
C ARG A 212 -8.13 0.25 3.62
N ALA A 213 -7.09 -0.40 3.13
CA ALA A 213 -6.83 -1.79 3.45
C ALA A 213 -6.52 -1.94 4.95
N THR A 214 -6.89 -3.07 5.54
CA THR A 214 -6.59 -3.40 6.93
C THR A 214 -5.71 -4.63 7.01
N PHE A 215 -4.60 -4.50 7.73
CA PHE A 215 -3.63 -5.56 7.96
C PHE A 215 -3.52 -5.84 9.45
N GLN A 216 -3.72 -7.11 9.82
CA GLN A 216 -3.46 -7.61 11.16
C GLN A 216 -2.36 -8.67 11.10
N ASP A 217 -1.30 -8.50 11.89
CA ASP A 217 -0.18 -9.46 11.98
C ASP A 217 0.46 -9.76 10.60
N ALA A 218 0.70 -8.70 9.80
CA ALA A 218 1.21 -8.84 8.43
C ALA A 218 2.73 -8.66 8.31
N ASN A 219 3.35 -9.42 7.42
CA ASN A 219 4.78 -9.42 7.16
C ASN A 219 5.09 -8.94 5.75
N PHE A 220 5.71 -7.76 5.64
CA PHE A 220 6.20 -7.14 4.40
C PHE A 220 7.73 -7.13 4.33
N MET A 221 8.41 -8.05 5.02
CA MET A 221 9.87 -8.12 5.03
C MET A 221 10.44 -8.15 3.61
N LYS A 222 11.40 -7.26 3.31
CA LYS A 222 12.04 -7.15 2.00
C LYS A 222 11.08 -6.93 0.80
N ALA A 223 9.82 -6.58 1.05
CA ALA A 223 8.89 -6.24 -0.01
C ALA A 223 9.30 -4.91 -0.66
N THR A 224 9.05 -4.77 -1.95
CA THR A 224 9.37 -3.57 -2.74
C THR A 224 8.08 -2.94 -3.23
N PHE A 225 7.94 -1.64 -3.03
CA PHE A 225 6.78 -0.85 -3.43
C PHE A 225 7.25 0.34 -4.26
N GLN A 226 6.71 0.47 -5.47
CA GLN A 226 6.87 1.64 -6.32
C GLN A 226 5.47 2.19 -6.63
N ASP A 227 5.27 3.49 -6.41
CA ASP A 227 4.01 4.19 -6.70
C ASP A 227 2.80 3.57 -5.96
N ALA A 228 3.03 3.08 -4.73
CA ALA A 228 2.00 2.37 -3.95
C ALA A 228 1.15 3.32 -3.09
N ASN A 229 -0.17 3.17 -3.13
CA ASN A 229 -1.11 3.98 -2.36
C ASN A 229 -1.65 3.25 -1.13
N PHE A 230 -1.21 3.63 0.06
CA PHE A 230 -1.68 3.17 1.37
C PHE A 230 -2.55 4.22 2.08
N GLU A 231 -3.16 5.18 1.37
CA GLU A 231 -3.95 6.23 2.02
C GLU A 231 -5.07 5.63 2.90
N GLY A 232 -5.09 6.02 4.17
CA GLY A 232 -6.05 5.54 5.16
C GLY A 232 -5.94 4.04 5.49
N ALA A 233 -4.88 3.35 5.06
CA ALA A 233 -4.64 1.96 5.43
C ALA A 233 -4.40 1.84 6.94
N THR A 234 -4.81 0.71 7.52
CA THR A 234 -4.69 0.45 8.95
C THR A 234 -3.84 -0.80 9.17
N PHE A 235 -2.74 -0.66 9.91
CA PHE A 235 -1.83 -1.72 10.27
C PHE A 235 -1.91 -1.92 11.78
N GLN A 236 -2.40 -3.09 12.21
CA GLN A 236 -2.66 -3.40 13.62
C GLN A 236 -1.94 -4.68 14.00
N LYS A 237 -1.47 -4.77 15.25
CA LYS A 237 -0.83 -5.96 15.83
C LYS A 237 0.35 -6.43 14.98
N TYR A 238 1.57 -6.07 15.40
CA TYR A 238 2.84 -6.55 14.85
C TYR A 238 2.90 -6.63 13.32
N THR A 239 3.06 -5.49 12.66
CA THR A 239 3.32 -5.44 11.21
C THR A 239 4.80 -5.21 10.92
N TYR A 240 5.41 -6.11 10.16
CA TYR A 240 6.86 -6.09 9.89
C TYR A 240 7.16 -5.55 8.50
N PHE A 241 7.94 -4.48 8.43
CA PHE A 241 8.45 -3.88 7.20
C PHE A 241 9.98 -3.99 7.12
N TRP A 242 10.58 -4.96 7.80
CA TRP A 242 12.04 -5.03 7.90
C TRP A 242 12.70 -5.16 6.53
N LYS A 243 13.56 -4.20 6.20
CA LYS A 243 14.21 -4.04 4.87
C LYS A 243 13.24 -3.88 3.68
N ALA A 244 11.99 -3.53 3.92
CA ALA A 244 11.08 -3.16 2.84
C ALA A 244 11.56 -1.86 2.18
N THR A 245 11.29 -1.71 0.88
CA THR A 245 11.66 -0.53 0.10
C THR A 245 10.39 0.13 -0.45
N PHE A 246 10.32 1.44 -0.33
CA PHE A 246 9.19 2.26 -0.75
C PHE A 246 9.71 3.44 -1.56
N GLN A 247 9.26 3.54 -2.80
CA GLN A 247 9.50 4.67 -3.68
C GLN A 247 8.15 5.26 -4.07
N ASP A 248 7.99 6.58 -3.89
CA ASP A 248 6.75 7.30 -4.26
C ASP A 248 5.50 6.73 -3.56
N ALA A 249 5.66 6.23 -2.33
CA ALA A 249 4.58 5.59 -1.58
C ALA A 249 3.75 6.58 -0.78
N ASN A 250 2.41 6.51 -0.91
CA ASN A 250 1.48 7.37 -0.20
C ASN A 250 0.92 6.67 1.05
N PHE A 251 1.31 7.10 2.23
CA PHE A 251 0.81 6.66 3.54
C PHE A 251 -0.08 7.71 4.22
N ASN A 252 -0.67 8.63 3.46
CA ASN A 252 -1.47 9.72 4.02
C ASN A 252 -2.63 9.17 4.86
N ARG A 253 -2.79 9.67 6.09
CA ARG A 253 -3.79 9.18 7.06
C ARG A 253 -3.69 7.68 7.41
N ALA A 254 -2.61 7.00 7.05
CA ALA A 254 -2.42 5.62 7.45
C ALA A 254 -2.22 5.53 8.97
N THR A 255 -2.67 4.44 9.57
CA THR A 255 -2.51 4.19 11.01
C THR A 255 -1.64 2.96 11.22
N PHE A 256 -0.61 3.10 12.05
CA PHE A 256 0.34 2.04 12.37
C PHE A 256 0.35 1.77 13.87
N GLN A 257 0.04 0.54 14.27
CA GLN A 257 0.15 0.07 15.63
C GLN A 257 1.15 -1.09 15.70
N ASP A 258 2.19 -0.95 16.53
CA ASP A 258 3.25 -1.95 16.71
C ASP A 258 3.98 -2.30 15.39
N ALA A 259 4.22 -1.30 14.54
CA ALA A 259 4.84 -1.49 13.22
C ALA A 259 6.38 -1.41 13.30
N ASP A 260 7.06 -2.43 12.76
CA ASP A 260 8.52 -2.49 12.70
C ASP A 260 9.05 -2.17 11.29
N PHE A 261 9.50 -0.93 11.11
CA PHE A 261 10.16 -0.43 9.91
C PHE A 261 11.68 -0.57 9.96
N MET A 262 12.23 -1.44 10.81
CA MET A 262 13.68 -1.52 10.96
C MET A 262 14.39 -1.78 9.63
N LYS A 263 15.36 -0.94 9.27
CA LYS A 263 16.10 -0.99 7.99
C LYS A 263 15.25 -0.81 6.72
N ALA A 264 13.99 -0.39 6.83
CA ALA A 264 13.19 -0.03 5.66
C ALA A 264 13.77 1.21 4.97
N THR A 265 13.54 1.35 3.67
CA THR A 265 14.00 2.52 2.90
C THR A 265 12.82 3.22 2.27
N PHE A 266 12.71 4.53 2.46
CA PHE A 266 11.67 5.38 1.92
C PHE A 266 12.29 6.47 1.07
N GLN A 267 11.86 6.56 -0.18
CA GLN A 267 12.17 7.65 -1.09
C GLN A 267 10.84 8.28 -1.53
N ASP A 268 10.71 9.61 -1.40
CA ASP A 268 9.54 10.37 -1.83
C ASP A 268 8.22 9.85 -1.21
N ALA A 269 8.28 9.36 0.04
CA ALA A 269 7.12 8.79 0.74
C ALA A 269 6.29 9.86 1.49
N ASP A 270 4.98 9.82 1.35
CA ASP A 270 4.03 10.74 2.01
C ASP A 270 3.38 10.12 3.25
N PHE A 271 3.83 10.49 4.44
CA PHE A 271 3.23 10.14 5.74
C PHE A 271 2.35 11.28 6.31
N MET A 272 1.86 12.20 5.48
CA MET A 272 1.06 13.32 5.95
C MET A 272 -0.18 12.81 6.71
N LYS A 273 -0.40 13.32 7.93
CA LYS A 273 -1.51 12.90 8.81
C LYS A 273 -1.49 11.43 9.21
N ALA A 274 -0.40 10.71 8.99
CA ALA A 274 -0.26 9.34 9.48
C ALA A 274 -0.22 9.31 11.00
N THR A 275 -0.75 8.23 11.58
CA THR A 275 -0.76 8.01 13.04
C THR A 275 0.12 6.81 13.37
N PHE A 276 1.02 6.98 14.34
CA PHE A 276 1.93 5.94 14.79
C PHE A 276 1.75 5.66 16.29
N GLN A 277 1.55 4.40 16.62
CA GLN A 277 1.50 3.88 17.98
C GLN A 277 2.54 2.76 18.10
N ASP A 278 3.59 2.98 18.89
CA ASP A 278 4.67 2.01 19.13
C ASP A 278 5.37 1.56 17.82
N ALA A 279 5.67 2.52 16.92
CA ALA A 279 6.35 2.25 15.66
C ALA A 279 7.88 2.35 15.80
N ASN A 280 8.59 1.41 15.19
CA ASN A 280 10.05 1.32 15.21
C ASN A 280 10.64 1.68 13.84
N PHE A 281 11.39 2.78 13.75
CA PHE A 281 12.11 3.20 12.54
C PHE A 281 13.63 3.06 12.67
N ASN A 282 14.10 2.18 13.57
CA ASN A 282 15.52 1.93 13.78
C ASN A 282 16.21 1.53 12.46
N ARG A 283 17.28 2.23 12.08
CA ARG A 283 18.00 2.00 10.83
C ARG A 283 17.21 2.24 9.53
N ALA A 284 16.00 2.81 9.59
CA ALA A 284 15.21 3.13 8.40
C ALA A 284 15.72 4.39 7.67
N THR A 285 15.94 4.35 6.37
CA THR A 285 16.42 5.51 5.61
C THR A 285 15.26 6.28 5.00
N PHE A 286 15.36 7.61 5.01
CA PHE A 286 14.36 8.50 4.43
C PHE A 286 15.05 9.49 3.51
N GLN A 287 14.58 9.57 2.26
CA GLN A 287 14.93 10.60 1.31
C GLN A 287 13.64 11.28 0.88
N ASP A 288 13.56 12.60 1.07
CA ASP A 288 12.41 13.41 0.61
C ASP A 288 11.06 12.91 1.18
N ALA A 289 11.06 12.39 2.42
CA ALA A 289 9.85 11.89 3.08
C ALA A 289 9.09 12.99 3.84
N ASP A 290 7.77 12.99 3.69
CA ASP A 290 6.86 13.99 4.25
C ASP A 290 6.10 13.45 5.47
N PHE A 291 6.35 13.99 6.66
CA PHE A 291 5.65 13.62 7.90
C PHE A 291 4.76 14.76 8.40
N ARG A 292 4.30 15.65 7.51
CA ARG A 292 3.49 16.80 7.91
C ARG A 292 2.22 16.39 8.63
N GLU A 293 1.94 17.03 9.76
CA GLU A 293 0.76 16.74 10.59
C GLU A 293 0.68 15.27 11.07
N ALA A 294 1.76 14.50 11.01
CA ALA A 294 1.80 13.15 11.56
C ALA A 294 1.68 13.19 13.09
N VAL A 295 0.99 12.20 13.65
CA VAL A 295 0.72 12.09 15.09
C VAL A 295 1.37 10.82 15.63
N THR A 296 2.13 10.96 16.72
CA THR A 296 2.63 9.80 17.46
C THR A 296 1.90 9.69 18.79
N GLU A 297 1.11 8.63 18.93
CA GLU A 297 0.33 8.34 20.12
C GLU A 297 1.13 7.55 21.17
N ARG A 298 2.31 7.02 20.82
CA ARG A 298 3.25 6.36 21.74
C ARG A 298 4.69 6.52 21.27
N ASN A 299 5.59 5.64 21.70
CA ASN A 299 7.02 5.75 21.42
C ASN A 299 7.28 5.74 19.91
N LEU A 300 8.19 6.61 19.48
CA LEU A 300 8.71 6.65 18.11
C LEU A 300 10.23 6.72 18.17
N GLU A 301 10.91 5.76 17.55
CA GLU A 301 12.38 5.65 17.58
C GLU A 301 13.00 5.82 16.19
N PHE A 302 13.78 6.87 16.01
CA PHE A 302 14.73 7.06 14.90
C PHE A 302 16.16 6.92 15.44
N THR A 303 16.98 6.09 14.77
CA THR A 303 18.41 5.90 15.09
C THR A 303 19.32 6.36 13.93
N PRO A 304 20.68 6.37 14.00
CA PRO A 304 21.51 7.12 13.04
C PRO A 304 21.39 6.61 11.61
N ASN A 305 20.75 7.43 10.76
CA ASN A 305 20.41 7.08 9.38
C ASN A 305 20.86 8.19 8.41
N GLN A 306 21.09 7.84 7.14
CA GLN A 306 21.23 8.84 6.08
C GLN A 306 19.84 9.39 5.80
N ILE A 307 19.55 10.55 6.40
CA ILE A 307 18.28 11.26 6.23
C ILE A 307 18.59 12.54 5.47
N ASN A 308 18.08 12.65 4.25
CA ASN A 308 18.14 13.88 3.47
C ASN A 308 16.69 14.42 3.37
N LYS A 309 16.48 15.67 3.84
CA LYS A 309 15.22 16.43 3.71
C LYS A 309 13.98 15.83 4.38
N LEU A 310 14.10 15.49 5.67
CA LEU A 310 12.95 15.06 6.48
C LEU A 310 12.04 16.25 6.82
N ASP A 311 10.76 16.18 6.46
CA ASP A 311 9.78 17.22 6.78
C ASP A 311 8.86 16.82 7.95
N LEU A 312 9.13 17.34 9.15
CA LEU A 312 8.34 17.14 10.37
C LEU A 312 7.44 18.33 10.69
N ARG A 313 7.12 19.21 9.72
CA ARG A 313 6.30 20.40 10.01
C ARG A 313 4.94 19.97 10.58
N TYR A 314 4.49 20.65 11.63
CA TYR A 314 3.23 20.33 12.32
C TYR A 314 3.14 18.95 12.98
N ALA A 315 4.22 18.17 13.00
CA ALA A 315 4.22 16.85 13.64
C ALA A 315 3.98 16.98 15.15
N GLN A 316 3.20 16.04 15.71
CA GLN A 316 2.83 16.03 17.13
C GLN A 316 3.38 14.78 17.82
N PHE A 317 4.19 14.99 18.86
CA PHE A 317 4.76 13.93 19.68
C PHE A 317 4.11 13.89 21.07
N LEU A 318 3.00 13.16 21.18
CA LEU A 318 2.22 13.09 22.44
C LEU A 318 2.97 12.33 23.54
N PHE A 319 3.91 11.46 23.16
CA PHE A 319 4.74 10.64 24.05
C PHE A 319 6.22 10.75 23.68
N LYS A 320 7.06 9.95 24.35
CA LYS A 320 8.52 9.99 24.19
C LYS A 320 8.93 9.65 22.76
N GLY A 321 9.47 10.63 22.05
CA GLY A 321 10.18 10.42 20.79
C GLY A 321 11.68 10.31 21.04
N HIS A 322 12.40 9.59 20.19
CA HIS A 322 13.85 9.55 20.20
C HIS A 322 14.37 9.72 18.78
N ILE A 323 15.20 10.72 18.55
CA ILE A 323 15.81 11.02 17.26
C ILE A 323 17.33 11.01 17.42
N THR A 324 18.00 10.18 16.63
CA THR A 324 19.46 10.21 16.52
C THR A 324 19.86 10.15 15.07
N THR A 325 20.07 11.29 14.40
CA THR A 325 20.31 11.29 12.95
C THR A 325 20.89 12.62 12.47
N ASP A 326 21.29 12.68 11.21
CA ASP A 326 21.56 13.95 10.53
C ASP A 326 20.25 14.75 10.37
N LEU A 327 20.22 15.96 10.92
CA LEU A 327 19.09 16.89 10.87
C LEU A 327 19.44 18.18 10.10
N THR A 328 20.58 18.22 9.40
CA THR A 328 21.05 19.40 8.64
C THR A 328 19.98 19.95 7.70
N GLU A 329 19.27 19.09 6.97
CA GLU A 329 18.20 19.49 6.04
C GLU A 329 16.77 19.24 6.58
N ALA A 330 16.61 18.93 7.86
CA ALA A 330 15.31 18.61 8.45
C ALA A 330 14.45 19.86 8.75
N ARG A 331 13.14 19.78 8.50
CA ARG A 331 12.17 20.88 8.71
C ARG A 331 11.30 20.61 9.94
N PHE A 332 11.23 21.56 10.87
CA PHE A 332 10.51 21.41 12.16
C PHE A 332 9.44 22.46 12.42
N HIS A 333 9.07 23.27 11.42
CA HIS A 333 8.16 24.38 11.66
C HIS A 333 6.81 23.93 12.26
N ARG A 334 6.45 24.54 13.40
CA ARG A 334 5.24 24.22 14.19
C ARG A 334 5.15 22.76 14.68
N ALA A 335 6.26 22.02 14.69
CA ALA A 335 6.33 20.71 15.33
C ALA A 335 6.31 20.83 16.86
N ASP A 336 5.60 19.92 17.53
CA ASP A 336 5.70 19.73 18.97
C ASP A 336 6.81 18.72 19.29
N LEU A 337 7.97 19.24 19.70
CA LEU A 337 9.18 18.45 19.95
C LEU A 337 9.48 18.30 21.45
N GLU A 338 8.59 18.75 22.34
CA GLU A 338 8.89 18.85 23.77
C GLU A 338 9.21 17.47 24.40
N ASN A 339 8.60 16.41 23.88
CA ASN A 339 8.80 15.02 24.34
C ASN A 339 9.83 14.25 23.51
N VAL A 340 10.54 14.92 22.61
CA VAL A 340 11.53 14.27 21.73
C VAL A 340 12.92 14.41 22.33
N ALA A 341 13.59 13.28 22.54
CA ALA A 341 15.01 13.23 22.89
C ALA A 341 15.84 13.26 21.60
N PHE A 342 16.77 14.20 21.51
CA PHE A 342 17.74 14.26 20.42
C PHE A 342 19.11 13.84 20.93
N THR A 343 19.61 12.68 20.53
CA THR A 343 20.96 12.23 20.90
C THR A 343 21.79 12.02 19.64
N ASP A 344 23.09 12.34 19.68
CA ASP A 344 24.01 12.16 18.53
C ASP A 344 23.53 12.75 17.19
N CYS A 345 22.69 13.80 17.24
CA CYS A 345 22.19 14.45 16.04
C CYS A 345 23.18 15.49 15.50
N MET A 346 23.38 15.49 14.18
CA MET A 346 24.02 16.60 13.48
C MET A 346 22.97 17.69 13.24
N TRP A 347 23.26 18.90 13.69
CA TRP A 347 22.36 20.05 13.54
C TRP A 347 22.89 20.95 12.44
N PRO A 348 22.01 21.64 11.69
CA PRO A 348 22.45 22.63 10.73
C PRO A 348 23.28 23.73 11.42
N GLU A 349 24.38 24.16 10.80
CA GLU A 349 25.26 25.20 11.36
C GLU A 349 24.48 26.48 11.70
N LYS A 350 23.43 26.75 10.91
CA LYS A 350 22.50 27.86 11.09
C LYS A 350 21.10 27.48 10.60
N ILE A 351 20.20 27.17 11.55
CA ILE A 351 18.76 26.95 11.27
C ILE A 351 18.10 28.12 10.49
N TYR A 352 18.67 29.34 10.49
CA TYR A 352 18.12 30.47 9.74
C TYR A 352 18.63 30.62 8.29
N GLU A 353 19.69 29.90 7.88
CA GLU A 353 20.21 29.93 6.50
C GLU A 353 19.72 28.72 5.67
N GLU A 354 19.30 27.62 6.31
CA GLU A 354 18.96 26.34 5.64
C GLU A 354 17.49 25.90 5.76
N ILE A 355 16.62 26.66 6.46
CA ILE A 355 15.17 26.51 6.23
C ILE A 355 14.90 27.13 4.86
N HIS A 356 15.04 26.30 3.83
CA HIS A 356 14.78 26.62 2.44
C HIS A 356 13.50 27.46 2.32
N MET A 357 13.72 28.70 1.90
CA MET A 357 12.69 29.57 1.38
C MET A 357 12.04 28.85 0.20
N ASP A 358 10.87 28.25 0.40
CA ASP A 358 9.84 28.22 -0.62
C ASP A 358 8.44 28.12 0.01
N ASP A 359 7.59 28.99 -0.54
CA ASP A 359 6.16 29.31 -0.39
C ASP A 359 5.55 30.03 0.81
N GLU A 360 6.11 30.07 2.04
CA GLU A 360 5.51 30.93 3.10
C GLU A 360 6.43 31.74 4.03
N GLY A 361 7.76 31.60 3.96
CA GLY A 361 8.71 32.47 4.70
C GLY A 361 8.46 32.59 6.22
N LEU A 362 9.19 31.83 7.04
CA LEU A 362 9.01 31.87 8.50
C LEU A 362 9.32 33.25 9.10
N THR A 363 8.41 33.76 9.91
CA THR A 363 8.65 34.98 10.69
C THR A 363 9.66 34.72 11.80
N PHE A 364 10.39 35.76 12.25
CA PHE A 364 11.29 35.62 13.41
C PHE A 364 10.56 35.16 14.68
N LYS A 365 9.25 35.40 14.80
CA LYS A 365 8.44 34.93 15.92
C LYS A 365 8.21 33.40 15.86
N GLU A 366 8.08 32.85 14.67
CA GLU A 366 7.95 31.41 14.46
C GLU A 366 9.28 30.71 14.70
N LEU A 367 10.39 31.28 14.21
CA LEU A 367 11.74 30.79 14.52
C LEU A 367 12.03 30.82 16.02
N GLU A 368 11.67 31.90 16.71
CA GLU A 368 11.76 31.98 18.18
C GLU A 368 11.02 30.83 18.87
N THR A 369 9.87 30.42 18.33
CA THR A 369 9.08 29.32 18.88
C THR A 369 9.76 27.97 18.65
N ILE A 370 10.32 27.73 17.47
CA ILE A 370 11.10 26.51 17.16
C ILE A 370 12.28 26.38 18.11
N TYR A 371 13.11 27.42 18.24
CA TYR A 371 14.28 27.38 19.12
C TYR A 371 13.91 27.18 20.60
N ARG A 372 12.79 27.75 21.03
CA ARG A 372 12.28 27.56 22.38
C ARG A 372 11.83 26.12 22.63
N ASN A 373 11.13 25.49 21.69
CA ASN A 373 10.73 24.09 21.78
C ASN A 373 11.96 23.16 21.80
N LEU A 374 12.94 23.39 20.92
CA LEU A 374 14.21 22.66 20.90
C LEU A 374 14.96 22.81 22.21
N LYS A 375 15.09 24.05 22.73
CA LYS A 375 15.70 24.32 24.04
C LYS A 375 15.00 23.55 25.16
N GLN A 376 13.67 23.58 25.23
CA GLN A 376 12.89 22.88 26.25
C GLN A 376 13.10 21.36 26.17
N SER A 377 13.10 20.80 24.97
CA SER A 377 13.45 19.40 24.70
C SER A 377 14.85 19.05 25.24
N MET A 378 15.89 19.84 24.90
CA MET A 378 17.26 19.59 25.38
C MET A 378 17.35 19.64 26.91
N GLN A 379 16.69 20.64 27.53
CA GLN A 379 16.66 20.78 29.00
C GLN A 379 15.99 19.59 29.67
N ARG A 380 14.85 19.13 29.13
CA ARG A 380 14.09 17.99 29.66
C ARG A 380 14.92 16.69 29.60
N HIS A 381 15.81 16.57 28.61
CA HIS A 381 16.67 15.41 28.42
C HIS A 381 18.11 15.58 28.94
N GLY A 382 18.42 16.70 29.62
CA GLY A 382 19.69 16.91 30.31
C GLY A 382 20.86 17.44 29.45
N ASP A 383 20.64 17.81 28.19
CA ASP A 383 21.66 18.43 27.32
C ASP A 383 21.67 19.96 27.50
N TYR A 384 22.22 20.42 28.62
CA TYR A 384 22.27 21.85 28.95
C TYR A 384 23.20 22.66 28.03
N SER A 385 24.17 22.01 27.37
CA SER A 385 25.07 22.68 26.44
C SER A 385 24.31 23.10 25.18
N LYS A 386 23.66 22.16 24.50
CA LYS A 386 22.84 22.47 23.32
C LYS A 386 21.63 23.33 23.67
N ALA A 387 21.05 23.17 24.86
CA ALA A 387 20.03 24.09 25.34
C ALA A 387 20.53 25.55 25.36
N GLY A 388 21.79 25.78 25.72
CA GLY A 388 22.42 27.11 25.68
C GLY A 388 22.53 27.67 24.27
N ASP A 389 22.92 26.84 23.30
CA ASP A 389 23.00 27.23 21.88
C ASP A 389 21.63 27.64 21.34
N PHE A 390 20.59 26.82 21.58
CA PHE A 390 19.22 27.15 21.16
C PHE A 390 18.66 28.37 21.90
N TYR A 391 19.02 28.56 23.17
CA TYR A 391 18.65 29.78 23.90
C TYR A 391 19.24 31.04 23.27
N TYR A 392 20.51 31.02 22.88
CA TYR A 392 21.13 32.17 22.20
C TYR A 392 20.36 32.53 20.92
N ARG A 393 20.02 31.51 20.12
CA ARG A 393 19.26 31.66 18.88
C ARG A 393 17.82 32.15 19.10
N GLU A 394 17.13 31.65 20.13
CA GLU A 394 15.81 32.14 20.56
C GLU A 394 15.85 33.66 20.83
N ILE A 395 16.83 34.12 21.61
CA ILE A 395 16.99 35.54 21.96
C ILE A 395 17.32 36.38 20.73
N GLU A 396 18.14 35.88 19.81
CA GLU A 396 18.45 36.56 18.55
C GLU A 396 17.19 36.78 17.70
N CYS A 397 16.36 35.74 17.55
CA CYS A 397 15.09 35.80 16.82
C CYS A 397 14.12 36.80 17.47
N ARG A 398 13.99 36.76 18.81
CA ARG A 398 13.16 37.72 19.56
C ARG A 398 13.59 39.16 19.30
N LYS A 399 14.90 39.44 19.29
CA LYS A 399 15.45 40.78 18.98
C LYS A 399 15.11 41.23 17.56
N LYS A 400 15.22 40.34 16.57
CA LYS A 400 14.89 40.64 15.16
C LYS A 400 13.37 40.88 14.99
N ALA A 401 12.52 40.04 15.57
CA ALA A 401 11.06 40.20 15.57
C ALA A 401 10.61 41.55 16.18
N MET A 402 11.27 42.00 17.26
CA MET A 402 10.99 43.32 17.86
C MET A 402 11.39 44.48 16.95
N ARG A 403 12.51 44.36 16.22
CA ARG A 403 12.95 45.39 15.26
C ARG A 403 12.00 45.53 14.09
N GLU A 404 11.50 44.41 13.55
CA GLU A 404 10.49 44.41 12.48
C GLU A 404 9.20 45.09 12.91
N LYS A 405 8.67 44.74 14.09
CA LYS A 405 7.48 45.41 14.64
C LYS A 405 7.69 46.91 14.84
N ARG A 406 8.88 47.31 15.30
CA ARG A 406 9.21 48.74 15.50
C ARG A 406 9.27 49.48 14.17
N PHE A 407 9.79 48.83 13.12
CA PHE A 407 9.86 49.40 11.78
C PHE A 407 8.46 49.56 11.16
N SER A 408 7.59 48.55 11.27
CA SER A 408 6.21 48.64 10.77
C SER A 408 5.38 49.69 11.51
N LEU A 409 5.50 49.79 12.84
CA LEU A 409 4.86 50.86 13.63
C LEU A 409 5.36 52.26 13.23
N ASN A 410 6.66 52.41 12.99
CA ASN A 410 7.22 53.69 12.55
C ASN A 410 6.78 54.04 11.13
N TRP A 411 6.65 53.04 10.24
CA TRP A 411 6.12 53.23 8.90
C TRP A 411 4.64 53.61 8.93
N PHE A 412 3.79 52.94 9.71
CA PHE A 412 2.38 53.33 9.90
C PHE A 412 2.23 54.72 10.51
N LYS A 413 3.09 55.09 11.48
CA LYS A 413 3.13 56.46 12.01
C LYS A 413 3.54 57.46 10.94
N SER A 414 4.52 57.14 10.10
CA SER A 414 4.99 58.02 9.02
C SER A 414 3.97 58.14 7.87
N PHE A 415 3.33 57.04 7.49
CA PHE A 415 2.28 56.98 6.47
C PHE A 415 1.00 57.65 6.96
N GLY A 416 0.56 57.37 8.20
CA GLY A 416 -0.54 58.08 8.84
C GLY A 416 -0.28 59.58 8.95
N HIS A 417 0.96 59.98 9.27
CA HIS A 417 1.36 61.40 9.32
C HIS A 417 1.45 62.04 7.93
N SER A 418 1.83 61.28 6.90
CA SER A 418 1.86 61.75 5.50
C SER A 418 0.47 61.81 4.86
N LEU A 419 -0.41 60.85 5.17
CA LEU A 419 -1.82 60.86 4.77
C LEU A 419 -2.55 62.01 5.47
N LEU A 420 -2.31 62.23 6.78
CA LEU A 420 -2.78 63.42 7.49
C LEU A 420 -2.30 64.71 6.82
N LYS A 421 -1.02 64.80 6.41
CA LYS A 421 -0.50 65.98 5.69
C LYS A 421 -1.09 66.15 4.28
N TYR A 422 -1.59 65.10 3.67
CA TYR A 422 -2.17 65.13 2.33
C TYR A 422 -3.68 65.47 2.37
N THR A 423 -4.40 64.99 3.39
CA THR A 423 -5.82 65.30 3.59
C THR A 423 -6.06 66.60 4.35
N CYS A 424 -5.13 66.99 5.24
CA CYS A 424 -5.15 68.27 5.93
C CYS A 424 -4.21 69.21 5.17
N GLY A 425 -4.76 70.02 4.28
CA GLY A 425 -4.04 71.14 3.68
C GLY A 425 -3.36 71.95 4.77
N TYR A 426 -2.10 72.33 4.53
CA TYR A 426 -1.25 73.09 5.45
C TYR A 426 -2.04 74.18 6.19
N GLY A 427 -2.37 73.97 7.47
CA GLY A 427 -2.77 75.06 8.35
C GLY A 427 -3.91 74.86 9.35
N GLU A 428 -4.57 73.70 9.46
CA GLU A 428 -5.67 73.54 10.43
C GLU A 428 -5.33 72.68 11.66
N ASN A 429 -5.76 73.15 12.83
CA ASN A 429 -5.40 72.65 14.15
C ASN A 429 -6.24 71.41 14.51
N LEU A 430 -5.57 70.35 14.98
CA LEU A 430 -6.13 69.01 15.22
C LEU A 430 -7.34 68.96 16.17
N LYS A 431 -7.56 70.02 16.95
CA LYS A 431 -8.69 70.15 17.88
C LYS A 431 -10.03 70.50 17.21
N GLU A 432 -10.03 71.14 16.05
CA GLU A 432 -11.29 71.53 15.38
C GLU A 432 -11.92 70.38 14.58
N LEU A 433 -11.11 69.49 14.01
CA LEU A 433 -11.59 68.34 13.22
C LEU A 433 -12.21 67.22 14.10
N LEU A 434 -11.77 67.11 15.35
CA LEU A 434 -12.32 66.15 16.33
C LEU A 434 -13.66 66.60 16.94
N PHE A 435 -14.10 67.85 16.71
CA PHE A 435 -15.38 68.36 17.21
C PHE A 435 -16.56 68.07 16.27
N HIS A 436 -16.32 67.60 15.05
CA HIS A 436 -17.35 67.31 14.04
C HIS A 436 -17.57 65.81 13.73
N LEU A 437 -16.92 64.90 14.47
CA LEU A 437 -17.03 63.45 14.27
C LEU A 437 -17.50 62.68 15.52
N PHE A 438 -18.25 63.34 16.41
CA PHE A 438 -19.07 62.68 17.44
C PHE A 438 -20.55 62.90 17.17
#